data_AF-A0A2C6ZBX8-F1
#
_entry.id   AF-A0A2C6ZBX8-F1
#
_cell.length_a   1.000
_cell.length_b   1.000
_cell.length_c   1.000
_cell.angle_alpha   90.00
_cell.angle_beta   90.00
_cell.angle_gamma   90.00
#
_symmetry.space_group_name_H-M   'P 1'
#
loop_
_entity.id
_entity.type
_entity.pdbx_description
1 polymer ?
#
loop_
_entity_poly.entity_id
_entity_poly.type
_entity_poly.pdbx_seq_one_letter_code
_entity_poly.pdbx_strand_id
1 'polypeptide(L)'
;MGAAGGGGGTARGPWPAARPGAGLRHAGAAAPAAGAAARGNAGRAGAVTLFPAILTQLLHAALLVALAPLLVGLVRWLKARLLGRRGAHPLQPWRDLRKLLRKQPVLAEGASPVSVAAPYVALAATLAAALMVPGFARGMALAPMGDLILVGGLLAVARCALALAGMDAGTALGGLGAARAMGFASLAEPAFLLAVMVLAMLAGTTNLDGIGAALGEGPAGLRLPLGLALLALLAVALAGNGRLPVDSPGTTLEPAMVQEAMLLEASGRHLALWEMQAALRLALWLSLLAAVFLPFGTAPADAGPLGWLLGLAAWGLKLGLLALALAAFEAAAARMRVLRVPEFLGAALLLALLGVVLLFLSNGLA
;
A
#
# COMPACT_ATOMS: atom_id res chain seq x y z
N MET A 1 62.24 -82.39 44.95
CA MET A 1 63.31 -81.71 44.20
C MET A 1 62.90 -80.26 44.08
N GLY A 2 63.71 -79.33 44.60
CA GLY A 2 63.39 -77.89 44.69
C GLY A 2 63.26 -77.21 43.33
N ALA A 3 63.11 -75.90 43.20
CA ALA A 3 63.04 -74.79 44.14
C ALA A 3 62.40 -73.58 43.40
N ALA A 4 61.84 -72.65 44.19
CA ALA A 4 61.79 -71.18 44.05
C ALA A 4 61.96 -70.53 42.65
N GLY A 5 61.08 -69.64 42.17
CA GLY A 5 60.67 -68.32 42.69
C GLY A 5 60.61 -67.36 41.48
N GLY A 6 59.95 -66.20 41.42
CA GLY A 6 59.17 -65.35 42.31
C GLY A 6 58.86 -64.06 41.53
N GLY A 7 57.90 -63.25 42.03
CA GLY A 7 57.58 -61.89 41.56
C GLY A 7 56.59 -61.85 40.39
N GLY A 8 55.51 -61.07 40.38
CA GLY A 8 55.13 -59.89 41.15
C GLY A 8 54.56 -58.85 40.15
N GLY A 9 53.48 -58.15 40.52
CA GLY A 9 53.12 -56.88 39.87
C GLY A 9 51.79 -56.82 39.14
N THR A 10 50.85 -56.12 39.77
CA THR A 10 49.60 -55.57 39.25
C THR A 10 49.85 -54.43 38.25
N ALA A 11 49.08 -54.33 37.16
CA ALA A 11 48.79 -53.04 36.50
C ALA A 11 47.71 -53.15 35.41
N ARG A 12 46.58 -52.51 35.69
CA ARG A 12 45.75 -51.64 34.81
C ARG A 12 46.00 -51.78 33.30
N GLY A 13 45.00 -52.33 32.60
CA GLY A 13 44.90 -52.26 31.15
C GLY A 13 44.81 -50.81 30.65
N PRO A 14 45.58 -50.45 29.61
CA PRO A 14 45.61 -49.09 29.09
C PRO A 14 44.43 -48.84 28.14
N TRP A 15 43.80 -47.69 28.33
CA TRP A 15 43.00 -47.00 27.32
C TRP A 15 43.84 -46.85 26.03
N PRO A 16 43.33 -47.21 24.85
CA PRO A 16 43.94 -46.76 23.62
C PRO A 16 43.64 -45.26 23.41
N ALA A 17 44.73 -44.53 23.29
CA ALA A 17 44.83 -43.09 23.13
C ALA A 17 44.16 -42.57 21.85
N ALA A 18 43.72 -41.31 21.96
CA ALA A 18 43.26 -40.46 20.89
C ALA A 18 44.24 -40.41 19.71
N ARG A 19 43.72 -40.57 18.49
CA ARG A 19 44.39 -40.11 17.26
C ARG A 19 43.89 -38.69 16.93
N PRO A 20 44.80 -37.74 16.66
CA PRO A 20 44.42 -36.37 16.29
C PRO A 20 44.08 -36.27 14.80
N GLY A 21 43.06 -35.48 14.50
CA GLY A 21 42.92 -34.65 13.29
C GLY A 21 43.07 -35.31 11.93
N ALA A 22 41.94 -35.66 11.31
CA ALA A 22 41.81 -35.62 9.86
C ALA A 22 40.36 -35.21 9.52
N GLY A 23 40.24 -34.03 8.91
CA GLY A 23 39.03 -33.21 8.80
C GLY A 23 37.73 -33.95 8.52
N LEU A 24 36.75 -33.73 9.40
CA LEU A 24 35.34 -33.81 9.06
C LEU A 24 35.08 -32.82 7.93
N ARG A 25 35.04 -33.35 6.71
CA ARG A 25 34.53 -32.62 5.55
C ARG A 25 33.12 -32.17 5.92
N HIS A 26 32.96 -30.86 6.12
CA HIS A 26 31.67 -30.21 6.01
C HIS A 26 31.08 -30.64 4.67
N ALA A 27 30.11 -31.55 4.71
CA ALA A 27 29.21 -31.77 3.60
C ALA A 27 28.40 -30.48 3.49
N GLY A 28 28.94 -29.52 2.74
CA GLY A 28 28.23 -28.33 2.32
C GLY A 28 26.98 -28.82 1.61
N ALA A 29 25.84 -28.64 2.28
CA ALA A 29 24.55 -28.70 1.64
C ALA A 29 24.62 -27.74 0.45
N ALA A 30 24.53 -28.30 -0.76
CA ALA A 30 24.48 -27.53 -1.98
C ALA A 30 23.28 -26.59 -1.87
N ALA A 31 23.58 -25.30 -1.68
CA ALA A 31 22.61 -24.24 -1.87
C ALA A 31 21.97 -24.43 -3.26
N PRO A 32 20.65 -24.33 -3.40
CA PRO A 32 20.04 -24.45 -4.72
C PRO A 32 20.60 -23.33 -5.59
N ALA A 33 20.94 -23.66 -6.83
CA ALA A 33 21.54 -22.80 -7.83
C ALA A 33 20.60 -21.66 -8.31
N ALA A 34 20.09 -20.85 -7.39
CA ALA A 34 19.26 -19.68 -7.66
C ALA A 34 20.08 -18.50 -8.25
N GLY A 35 21.42 -18.53 -8.15
CA GLY A 35 22.31 -17.47 -8.63
C GLY A 35 22.79 -17.58 -10.09
N ALA A 36 22.46 -18.67 -10.80
CA ALA A 36 22.93 -18.89 -12.18
C ALA A 36 21.85 -18.58 -13.24
N ALA A 37 20.56 -18.81 -12.93
CA ALA A 37 19.46 -18.43 -13.82
C ALA A 37 19.21 -16.92 -13.87
N ALA A 38 19.56 -16.18 -12.80
CA ALA A 38 19.43 -14.72 -12.73
C ALA A 38 20.43 -13.96 -13.63
N ARG A 39 21.55 -14.58 -14.01
CA ARG A 39 22.54 -13.96 -14.90
C ARG A 39 22.29 -14.21 -16.39
N GLY A 40 21.47 -15.22 -16.73
CA GLY A 40 21.07 -15.50 -18.11
C GLY A 40 19.91 -14.65 -18.62
N ASN A 41 19.09 -14.08 -17.72
CA ASN A 41 17.93 -13.26 -18.11
C ASN A 41 18.20 -11.74 -18.10
N ALA A 42 19.32 -11.31 -17.51
CA ALA A 42 19.75 -9.91 -17.53
C ALA A 42 20.10 -9.39 -18.95
N GLY A 43 20.36 -10.30 -19.90
CA GLY A 43 20.60 -9.97 -21.31
C GLY A 43 19.36 -10.00 -22.21
N ARG A 44 18.17 -10.30 -21.66
CA ARG A 44 16.89 -10.38 -22.40
C ARG A 44 15.76 -9.55 -21.80
N ALA A 45 16.04 -8.76 -20.75
CA ALA A 45 15.26 -7.57 -20.46
C ALA A 45 15.53 -6.57 -21.59
N GLY A 46 14.87 -6.80 -22.73
CA GLY A 46 14.97 -5.99 -23.92
C GLY A 46 14.84 -4.54 -23.52
N ALA A 47 15.71 -3.70 -24.09
CA ALA A 47 15.66 -2.27 -23.93
C ALA A 47 14.21 -1.82 -24.20
N VAL A 48 13.43 -1.62 -23.14
CA VAL A 48 12.21 -0.84 -23.23
C VAL A 48 12.74 0.48 -23.74
N THR A 49 12.43 0.77 -25.00
CA THR A 49 12.88 2.02 -25.58
C THR A 49 12.35 3.12 -24.68
N LEU A 50 13.18 4.12 -24.34
CA LEU A 50 12.79 5.14 -23.36
C LEU A 50 11.47 5.82 -23.76
N PHE A 51 11.19 5.87 -25.06
CA PHE A 51 10.00 6.43 -25.64
C PHE A 51 8.67 5.77 -25.19
N PRO A 52 8.39 4.47 -25.40
CA PRO A 52 7.17 3.83 -24.89
C PRO A 52 7.05 3.87 -23.37
N ALA A 53 8.15 3.80 -22.62
CA ALA A 53 8.12 3.93 -21.16
C ALA A 53 7.64 5.32 -20.71
N ILE A 54 8.11 6.38 -21.34
CA ILE A 54 7.68 7.76 -21.07
C ILE A 54 6.24 7.99 -21.54
N LEU A 55 5.89 7.50 -22.73
CA LEU A 55 4.55 7.65 -23.29
C LEU A 55 3.49 6.96 -22.42
N THR A 56 3.75 5.72 -21.99
CA THR A 56 2.85 4.98 -21.07
C THR A 56 2.75 5.66 -19.72
N GLN A 57 3.84 6.24 -19.19
CA GLN A 57 3.83 7.02 -17.95
C GLN A 57 2.95 8.28 -18.06
N LEU A 58 3.08 9.04 -19.16
CA LEU A 58 2.28 10.24 -19.40
C LEU A 58 0.79 9.89 -19.59
N LEU A 59 0.51 8.82 -20.33
CA LEU A 59 -0.86 8.32 -20.49
C LEU A 59 -1.43 7.87 -19.15
N HIS A 60 -0.65 7.16 -18.33
CA HIS A 60 -1.04 6.75 -17.00
C HIS A 60 -1.34 7.95 -16.10
N ALA A 61 -0.49 8.98 -16.11
CA ALA A 61 -0.71 10.21 -15.37
C ALA A 61 -2.03 10.89 -15.75
N ALA A 62 -2.27 11.05 -17.06
CA ALA A 62 -3.49 11.65 -17.57
C ALA A 62 -4.74 10.83 -17.19
N LEU A 63 -4.67 9.51 -17.35
CA LEU A 63 -5.76 8.59 -16.97
C LEU A 63 -6.04 8.63 -15.48
N LEU A 64 -5.02 8.67 -14.63
CA LEU A 64 -5.20 8.62 -13.17
C LEU A 64 -5.83 9.91 -12.65
N VAL A 65 -5.41 11.08 -13.17
CA VAL A 65 -6.06 12.38 -12.88
C VAL A 65 -7.49 12.41 -13.42
N ALA A 66 -7.75 11.85 -14.60
CA ALA A 66 -9.08 11.78 -15.20
C ALA A 66 -10.04 10.85 -14.42
N LEU A 67 -9.53 9.68 -14.02
CA LEU A 67 -10.29 8.59 -13.43
C LEU A 67 -10.53 8.79 -11.94
N ALA A 68 -9.63 9.46 -11.21
CA ALA A 68 -9.73 9.63 -9.77
C ALA A 68 -11.07 10.26 -9.30
N PRO A 69 -11.51 11.43 -9.82
CA PRO A 69 -12.81 11.99 -9.44
C PRO A 69 -13.99 11.13 -9.90
N LEU A 70 -13.83 10.43 -11.04
CA LEU A 70 -14.86 9.53 -11.55
C LEU A 70 -15.04 8.31 -10.62
N LEU A 71 -13.97 7.76 -10.04
CA LEU A 71 -14.05 6.66 -9.07
C LEU A 71 -14.78 7.09 -7.79
N VAL A 72 -14.50 8.29 -7.27
CA VAL A 72 -15.23 8.85 -6.13
C VAL A 72 -16.73 8.93 -6.45
N GLY A 73 -17.07 9.42 -7.64
CA GLY A 73 -18.45 9.53 -8.11
C GLY A 73 -19.11 8.17 -8.31
N LEU A 74 -18.38 7.19 -8.84
CA LEU A 74 -18.84 5.82 -9.04
C LEU A 74 -19.17 5.16 -7.69
N VAL A 75 -18.29 5.23 -6.70
CA VAL A 75 -18.53 4.69 -5.35
C VAL A 75 -19.78 5.33 -4.73
N ARG A 76 -19.89 6.68 -4.81
CA ARG A 76 -21.06 7.42 -4.30
C ARG A 76 -22.36 7.00 -5.00
N TRP A 77 -22.32 6.83 -6.31
CA TRP A 77 -23.47 6.40 -7.11
C TRP A 77 -23.89 4.96 -6.81
N LEU A 78 -22.94 4.02 -6.78
CA LEU A 78 -23.17 2.62 -6.44
C LEU A 78 -23.77 2.48 -5.04
N LYS A 79 -23.19 3.16 -4.04
CA LYS A 79 -23.71 3.18 -2.67
C LYS A 79 -25.15 3.68 -2.62
N ALA A 80 -25.45 4.78 -3.32
CA ALA A 80 -26.81 5.32 -3.36
C ALA A 80 -27.80 4.30 -3.94
N ARG A 81 -27.42 3.59 -5.01
CA ARG A 81 -28.23 2.55 -5.65
C ARG A 81 -28.47 1.35 -4.75
N LEU A 82 -27.44 0.87 -4.06
CA LEU A 82 -27.55 -0.21 -3.08
C LEU A 82 -28.48 0.15 -1.91
N LEU A 83 -28.55 1.43 -1.56
CA LEU A 83 -29.47 1.96 -0.54
C LEU A 83 -30.87 2.31 -1.10
N GLY A 84 -31.20 1.90 -2.33
CA GLY A 84 -32.51 2.15 -2.95
C GLY A 84 -32.75 3.59 -3.42
N ARG A 85 -31.72 4.44 -3.50
CA ARG A 85 -31.80 5.84 -3.95
C ARG A 85 -31.17 6.02 -5.34
N ARG A 86 -31.59 7.04 -6.09
CA ARG A 86 -31.01 7.31 -7.42
C ARG A 86 -29.54 7.76 -7.38
N GLY A 87 -29.16 8.53 -6.36
CA GLY A 87 -27.82 9.10 -6.20
C GLY A 87 -27.47 10.21 -7.21
N ALA A 88 -26.37 10.92 -6.94
CA ALA A 88 -25.79 11.86 -7.89
C ALA A 88 -25.13 11.11 -9.06
N HIS A 89 -25.03 11.77 -10.22
CA HIS A 89 -24.36 11.19 -11.39
C HIS A 89 -22.86 10.94 -11.11
N PRO A 90 -22.22 9.86 -11.63
CA PRO A 90 -20.80 9.59 -11.39
C PRO A 90 -19.83 10.72 -11.81
N LEU A 91 -20.23 11.56 -12.76
CA LEU A 91 -19.47 12.76 -13.18
C LEU A 91 -19.68 13.98 -12.26
N GLN A 92 -20.44 13.87 -11.17
CA GLN A 92 -20.69 14.99 -10.26
C GLN A 92 -19.38 15.57 -9.66
N PRO A 93 -18.41 14.76 -9.18
CA PRO A 93 -17.16 15.30 -8.63
C PRO A 93 -16.37 16.14 -9.64
N TRP A 94 -16.42 15.82 -10.93
CA TRP A 94 -15.82 16.64 -11.98
C TRP A 94 -16.47 18.03 -12.10
N ARG A 95 -17.80 18.08 -11.98
CA ARG A 95 -18.55 19.34 -12.01
C ARG A 95 -18.24 20.19 -10.77
N ASP A 96 -18.11 19.54 -9.62
CA ASP A 96 -17.80 20.20 -8.35
C ASP A 96 -16.37 20.76 -8.35
N LEU A 97 -15.37 19.99 -8.81
CA LEU A 97 -14.00 20.46 -8.99
C LEU A 97 -13.94 21.67 -9.93
N ARG A 98 -14.60 21.59 -11.09
CA ARG A 98 -14.66 22.71 -12.05
C ARG A 98 -15.31 23.96 -11.45
N LYS A 99 -16.33 23.78 -10.61
CA LYS A 99 -17.00 24.87 -9.89
C LYS A 99 -16.05 25.49 -8.86
N LEU A 100 -15.37 24.68 -8.06
CA LEU A 100 -14.46 25.15 -7.00
C LEU A 100 -13.23 25.88 -7.55
N LEU A 101 -12.66 25.38 -8.66
CA LEU A 101 -11.52 26.03 -9.33
C LEU A 101 -11.85 27.43 -9.88
N ARG A 102 -13.12 27.73 -10.14
CA ARG A 102 -13.58 29.05 -10.60
C ARG A 102 -13.85 30.03 -9.45
N LYS A 103 -13.84 29.56 -8.21
CA LYS A 103 -14.09 30.40 -7.03
C LYS A 103 -12.77 30.96 -6.50
N GLN A 104 -12.83 32.21 -6.03
CA GLN A 104 -11.71 32.80 -5.30
C GLN A 104 -11.60 32.16 -3.91
N PRO A 105 -10.40 31.77 -3.48
CA PRO A 105 -10.19 31.31 -2.10
C PRO A 105 -10.28 32.49 -1.13
N VAL A 106 -10.93 32.26 -0.01
CA VAL A 106 -10.91 33.10 1.19
C VAL A 106 -10.08 32.37 2.24
N LEU A 107 -9.11 33.06 2.82
CA LEU A 107 -8.26 32.56 3.90
C LEU A 107 -8.68 33.22 5.21
N ALA A 108 -8.54 32.49 6.32
CA ALA A 108 -8.77 33.05 7.65
C ALA A 108 -7.74 34.16 7.96
N GLU A 109 -8.11 35.11 8.82
CA GLU A 109 -7.24 36.24 9.20
C GLU A 109 -5.92 35.77 9.86
N GLY A 110 -5.96 34.65 10.59
CA GLY A 110 -4.80 34.04 11.23
C GLY A 110 -4.06 33.01 10.37
N ALA A 111 -4.44 32.82 9.10
CA ALA A 111 -3.82 31.81 8.24
C ALA A 111 -2.37 32.17 7.92
N SER A 112 -1.46 31.22 8.13
CA SER A 112 -0.05 31.38 7.77
C SER A 112 0.19 30.92 6.32
N PRO A 113 1.41 31.07 5.78
CA PRO A 113 1.78 30.53 4.48
C PRO A 113 1.54 29.01 4.35
N VAL A 114 1.44 28.30 5.48
CA VAL A 114 1.15 26.85 5.52
C VAL A 114 -0.21 26.55 4.91
N SER A 115 -1.26 27.32 5.24
CA SER A 115 -2.60 27.16 4.64
C SER A 115 -2.61 27.29 3.11
N VAL A 116 -1.69 28.09 2.56
CA VAL A 116 -1.55 28.26 1.11
C VAL A 116 -0.74 27.12 0.49
N ALA A 117 0.37 26.72 1.11
CA ALA A 117 1.30 25.73 0.57
C ALA A 117 0.84 24.28 0.73
N ALA A 118 0.22 23.94 1.87
CA ALA A 118 -0.15 22.58 2.24
C ALA A 118 -1.04 21.85 1.20
N PRO A 119 -2.08 22.46 0.59
CA PRO A 119 -2.88 21.79 -0.43
C PRO A 119 -2.05 21.39 -1.65
N TYR A 120 -1.07 22.21 -2.05
CA TYR A 120 -0.18 21.89 -3.18
C TYR A 120 0.80 20.77 -2.83
N VAL A 121 1.40 20.83 -1.64
CA VAL A 121 2.32 19.79 -1.15
C VAL A 121 1.60 18.44 -1.05
N ALA A 122 0.40 18.41 -0.48
CA ALA A 122 -0.36 17.19 -0.33
C ALA A 122 -0.81 16.60 -1.67
N LEU A 123 -1.26 17.45 -2.59
CA LEU A 123 -1.61 17.02 -3.94
C LEU A 123 -0.39 16.49 -4.69
N ALA A 124 0.74 17.20 -4.66
CA ALA A 124 1.97 16.79 -5.32
C ALA A 124 2.51 15.48 -4.79
N ALA A 125 2.55 15.30 -3.46
CA ALA A 125 3.01 14.07 -2.83
C ALA A 125 2.08 12.88 -3.16
N THR A 126 0.76 13.09 -3.12
CA THR A 126 -0.21 12.04 -3.50
C THR A 126 -0.14 11.70 -4.98
N LEU A 127 0.04 12.69 -5.85
CA LEU A 127 0.19 12.48 -7.28
C LEU A 127 1.48 11.71 -7.58
N ALA A 128 2.61 12.12 -7.00
CA ALA A 128 3.88 11.41 -7.13
C ALA A 128 3.73 9.95 -6.69
N ALA A 129 3.11 9.70 -5.54
CA ALA A 129 2.84 8.34 -5.06
C ALA A 129 1.94 7.54 -6.01
N ALA A 130 0.90 8.18 -6.56
CA ALA A 130 -0.04 7.51 -7.46
C ALA A 130 0.60 7.14 -8.81
N LEU A 131 1.51 7.98 -9.32
CA LEU A 131 2.26 7.72 -10.56
C LEU A 131 3.24 6.56 -10.47
N MET A 132 3.58 6.14 -9.25
CA MET A 132 4.48 5.03 -8.96
C MET A 132 3.73 3.70 -8.82
N VAL A 133 2.41 3.74 -8.65
CA VAL A 133 1.58 2.53 -8.53
C VAL A 133 1.22 2.02 -9.92
N PRO A 134 1.50 0.73 -10.23
CA PRO A 134 1.18 0.17 -11.53
C PRO A 134 -0.32 0.23 -11.84
N GLY A 135 -0.65 0.69 -13.05
CA GLY A 135 -2.03 0.77 -13.56
C GLY A 135 -2.30 -0.25 -14.66
N PHE A 136 -2.51 0.25 -15.88
CA PHE A 136 -2.82 -0.57 -17.05
C PHE A 136 -1.60 -1.25 -17.70
N ALA A 137 -0.39 -0.73 -17.44
CA ALA A 137 0.86 -1.26 -17.98
C ALA A 137 1.93 -1.46 -16.89
N ARG A 138 2.90 -2.34 -17.16
CA ARG A 138 4.11 -2.60 -16.35
C ARG A 138 5.36 -2.08 -17.06
N GLY A 139 6.40 -1.74 -16.30
CA GLY A 139 7.66 -1.24 -16.86
C GLY A 139 7.58 0.20 -17.38
N MET A 140 6.74 1.03 -16.75
CA MET A 140 6.67 2.46 -17.05
C MET A 140 7.96 3.18 -16.60
N ALA A 141 8.17 4.43 -17.04
CA ALA A 141 9.39 5.18 -16.74
C ALA A 141 9.71 5.30 -15.24
N LEU A 142 8.69 5.40 -14.37
CA LEU A 142 8.89 5.49 -12.91
C LEU A 142 8.89 4.13 -12.20
N ALA A 143 8.69 3.02 -12.92
CA ALA A 143 8.64 1.68 -12.33
C ALA A 143 9.89 1.33 -11.48
N PRO A 144 11.14 1.69 -11.88
CA PRO A 144 12.31 1.39 -11.05
C PRO A 144 12.27 2.05 -9.66
N MET A 145 11.61 3.21 -9.55
CA MET A 145 11.47 3.94 -8.29
C MET A 145 10.24 3.52 -7.49
N GLY A 146 9.33 2.72 -8.08
CA GLY A 146 8.02 2.34 -7.52
C GLY A 146 8.10 1.38 -6.33
N ASP A 147 8.64 1.86 -5.21
CA ASP A 147 8.73 1.15 -3.94
C ASP A 147 7.52 1.45 -3.04
N LEU A 148 6.92 0.42 -2.45
CA LEU A 148 5.85 0.52 -1.45
C LEU A 148 6.20 1.41 -0.25
N ILE A 149 7.45 1.38 0.22
CA ILE A 149 7.91 2.20 1.35
C ILE A 149 7.89 3.67 0.96
N LEU A 150 8.37 4.00 -0.24
CA LEU A 150 8.36 5.36 -0.77
C LEU A 150 6.93 5.87 -0.99
N VAL A 151 6.05 5.03 -1.54
CA VAL A 151 4.61 5.34 -1.67
C VAL A 151 3.99 5.63 -0.30
N GLY A 152 4.28 4.82 0.71
CA GLY A 152 3.84 5.05 2.09
C GLY A 152 4.35 6.37 2.67
N GLY A 153 5.63 6.68 2.49
CA GLY A 153 6.25 7.93 2.93
C GLY A 153 5.63 9.17 2.27
N LEU A 154 5.38 9.13 0.96
CA LEU A 154 4.73 10.22 0.24
C LEU A 154 3.28 10.44 0.72
N LEU A 155 2.54 9.36 1.01
CA LEU A 155 1.22 9.46 1.63
C LEU A 155 1.28 10.04 3.05
N ALA A 156 2.34 9.75 3.82
CA ALA A 156 2.56 10.35 5.13
C ALA A 156 2.84 11.86 5.03
N VAL A 157 3.64 12.30 4.05
CA VAL A 157 3.86 13.73 3.76
C VAL A 157 2.54 14.43 3.43
N ALA A 158 1.70 13.84 2.59
CA ALA A 158 0.40 14.41 2.25
C ALA A 158 -0.53 14.54 3.47
N ARG A 159 -0.51 13.55 4.38
CA ARG A 159 -1.29 13.57 5.62
C ARG A 159 -0.77 14.60 6.61
N CYS A 160 0.55 14.73 6.74
CA CYS A 160 1.19 15.74 7.57
C CYS A 160 0.83 17.15 7.09
N ALA A 161 0.90 17.41 5.78
CA ALA A 161 0.49 18.68 5.20
C ALA A 161 -1.00 19.00 5.50
N LEU A 162 -1.89 18.00 5.40
CA LEU A 162 -3.30 18.19 5.78
C LEU A 162 -3.46 18.51 7.27
N ALA A 163 -2.71 17.86 8.16
CA ALA A 163 -2.73 18.13 9.59
C ALA A 163 -2.24 19.52 9.95
N LEU A 164 -1.15 19.96 9.32
CA LEU A 164 -0.67 21.32 9.46
C LEU A 164 -1.71 22.34 8.98
N ALA A 165 -2.33 22.13 7.82
CA ALA A 165 -3.40 23.01 7.32
C ALA A 165 -4.60 23.08 8.26
N GLY A 166 -5.02 21.95 8.84
CA GLY A 166 -6.13 21.90 9.80
C GLY A 166 -5.84 22.63 11.12
N MET A 167 -4.58 22.67 11.55
CA MET A 167 -4.15 23.40 12.75
C MET A 167 -3.90 24.89 12.49
N ASP A 168 -3.42 25.23 11.29
CA ASP A 168 -2.96 26.58 10.93
C ASP A 168 -4.09 27.63 10.98
N ALA A 169 -5.33 27.22 10.68
CA ALA A 169 -6.47 28.12 10.75
C ALA A 169 -6.91 28.46 12.20
N GLY A 170 -6.32 27.81 13.22
CA GLY A 170 -6.54 28.15 14.62
C GLY A 170 -7.92 27.79 15.18
N THR A 171 -8.72 26.98 14.47
CA THR A 171 -10.05 26.58 14.93
C THR A 171 -10.01 25.30 15.77
N ALA A 172 -10.89 25.22 16.78
CA ALA A 172 -10.92 24.08 17.70
C ALA A 172 -11.20 22.75 16.99
N LEU A 173 -12.06 22.75 15.95
CA LEU A 173 -12.41 21.55 15.19
C LEU A 173 -11.24 21.07 14.32
N GLY A 174 -10.52 21.97 13.67
CA GLY A 174 -9.36 21.63 12.84
C GLY A 174 -8.24 20.98 13.66
N GLY A 175 -7.93 21.55 14.82
CA GLY A 175 -6.96 20.98 15.77
C GLY A 175 -7.37 19.61 16.32
N LEU A 176 -8.64 19.43 16.71
CA LEU A 176 -9.16 18.13 17.15
C LEU A 176 -9.13 17.07 16.05
N GLY A 177 -9.47 17.46 14.81
CA GLY A 177 -9.39 16.60 13.63
C GLY A 177 -7.95 16.15 13.36
N ALA A 178 -7.00 17.09 13.40
CA ALA A 178 -5.59 16.82 13.21
C ALA A 178 -5.02 15.88 14.29
N ALA A 179 -5.30 16.13 15.57
CA ALA A 179 -4.85 15.28 16.67
C ALA A 179 -5.35 13.82 16.52
N ARG A 180 -6.62 13.64 16.15
CA ARG A 180 -7.18 12.30 15.89
C ARG A 180 -6.56 11.64 14.66
N ALA A 181 -6.43 12.38 13.56
CA ALA A 181 -5.84 11.85 12.33
C ALA A 181 -4.38 11.39 12.55
N MET A 182 -3.58 12.15 13.30
CA MET A 182 -2.22 11.77 13.67
C MET A 182 -2.20 10.59 14.65
N GLY A 183 -3.11 10.56 15.63
CA GLY A 183 -3.27 9.43 16.55
C GLY A 183 -3.69 8.13 15.85
N PHE A 184 -4.43 8.20 14.76
CA PHE A 184 -4.74 7.02 13.93
C PHE A 184 -3.55 6.64 13.03
N ALA A 185 -2.84 7.63 12.49
CA ALA A 185 -1.67 7.40 11.65
C ALA A 185 -0.56 6.64 12.39
N SER A 186 -0.36 6.91 13.69
CA SER A 186 0.65 6.22 14.51
C SER A 186 0.45 4.70 14.60
N LEU A 187 -0.77 4.19 14.38
CA LEU A 187 -1.06 2.76 14.30
C LEU A 187 -1.15 2.26 12.85
N ALA A 188 -1.73 3.07 11.97
CA ALA A 188 -1.94 2.70 10.57
C ALA A 188 -0.64 2.59 9.76
N GLU A 189 0.34 3.47 10.01
CA GLU A 189 1.61 3.48 9.28
C GLU A 189 2.49 2.26 9.61
N PRO A 190 2.70 1.88 10.89
CA PRO A 190 3.38 0.62 11.20
C PRO A 190 2.63 -0.61 10.65
N ALA A 191 1.29 -0.63 10.70
CA ALA A 191 0.50 -1.72 10.12
C ALA A 191 0.72 -1.85 8.60
N PHE A 192 0.78 -0.71 7.89
CA PHE A 192 1.15 -0.68 6.49
C PHE A 192 2.54 -1.25 6.25
N LEU A 193 3.56 -0.79 6.98
CA LEU A 193 4.94 -1.25 6.81
C LEU A 193 5.10 -2.75 7.07
N LEU A 194 4.41 -3.31 8.07
CA LEU A 194 4.40 -4.76 8.32
C LEU A 194 3.71 -5.53 7.19
N ALA A 195 2.61 -5.02 6.63
CA ALA A 195 1.97 -5.67 5.49
C ALA A 195 2.86 -5.61 4.23
N VAL A 196 3.55 -4.49 4.02
CA VAL A 196 4.58 -4.35 2.98
C VAL A 196 5.73 -5.34 3.20
N MET A 197 6.16 -5.56 4.45
CA MET A 197 7.19 -6.54 4.78
C MET A 197 6.78 -7.95 4.36
N VAL A 198 5.53 -8.36 4.60
CA VAL A 198 5.02 -9.68 4.13
C VAL A 198 5.15 -9.78 2.61
N LEU A 199 4.73 -8.76 1.87
CA LEU A 199 4.82 -8.75 0.40
C LEU A 199 6.28 -8.79 -0.07
N ALA A 200 7.15 -8.02 0.57
CA ALA A 200 8.57 -7.94 0.24
C ALA A 200 9.31 -9.25 0.51
N MET A 201 9.00 -9.94 1.61
CA MET A 201 9.54 -11.27 1.92
C MET A 201 9.06 -12.33 0.92
N LEU A 202 7.83 -12.23 0.42
CA LEU A 202 7.29 -13.14 -0.58
C LEU A 202 7.91 -12.93 -1.97
N ALA A 203 8.12 -11.68 -2.36
CA ALA A 203 8.61 -11.32 -3.69
C ALA A 203 10.14 -11.17 -3.77
N GLY A 204 10.83 -11.03 -2.65
CA GLY A 204 12.27 -10.70 -2.58
C GLY A 204 12.61 -9.26 -2.97
N THR A 205 11.62 -8.38 -3.09
CA THR A 205 11.78 -6.98 -3.48
C THR A 205 10.64 -6.13 -2.91
N THR A 206 10.90 -4.84 -2.69
CA THR A 206 9.91 -3.84 -2.30
C THR A 206 9.28 -3.12 -3.50
N ASN A 207 9.78 -3.39 -4.71
CA ASN A 207 9.28 -2.80 -5.95
C ASN A 207 7.92 -3.40 -6.34
N LEU A 208 6.95 -2.53 -6.66
CA LEU A 208 5.57 -2.91 -6.98
C LEU A 208 5.43 -3.78 -8.23
N ASP A 209 6.20 -3.50 -9.29
CA ASP A 209 6.18 -4.31 -10.51
C ASP A 209 6.76 -5.71 -10.23
N GLY A 210 7.81 -5.78 -9.42
CA GLY A 210 8.42 -7.03 -8.97
C GLY A 210 7.48 -7.87 -8.10
N ILE A 211 6.78 -7.24 -7.15
CA ILE A 211 5.78 -7.90 -6.30
C ILE A 211 4.62 -8.46 -7.14
N GLY A 212 4.09 -7.64 -8.06
CA GLY A 212 3.01 -8.08 -8.96
C GLY A 212 3.43 -9.25 -9.85
N ALA A 213 4.67 -9.24 -10.38
CA ALA A 213 5.21 -10.35 -11.16
C ALA A 213 5.37 -11.63 -10.32
N ALA A 214 5.98 -11.52 -9.13
CA ALA A 214 6.20 -12.67 -8.24
C ALA A 214 4.88 -13.32 -7.79
N LEU A 215 3.84 -12.52 -7.53
CA LEU A 215 2.52 -13.03 -7.17
C LEU A 215 1.73 -13.59 -8.36
N GLY A 216 2.00 -13.11 -9.58
CA GLY A 216 1.37 -13.62 -10.80
C GLY A 216 1.92 -14.96 -11.29
N GLU A 217 3.21 -15.23 -11.06
CA GLU A 217 3.89 -16.47 -11.47
C GLU A 217 3.80 -17.58 -10.41
N GLY A 218 3.47 -17.24 -9.16
CA GLY A 218 3.35 -18.19 -8.06
C GLY A 218 2.12 -19.11 -8.17
N PRO A 219 2.10 -20.26 -7.47
CA PRO A 219 0.91 -21.09 -7.36
C PRO A 219 -0.26 -20.27 -6.81
N ALA A 220 -1.42 -20.32 -7.47
CA ALA A 220 -2.65 -19.59 -7.12
C ALA A 220 -3.33 -20.09 -5.83
N GLY A 221 -2.55 -20.51 -4.83
CA GLY A 221 -3.02 -20.98 -3.53
C GLY A 221 -3.21 -19.83 -2.54
N LEU A 222 -4.20 -19.97 -1.65
CA LEU A 222 -4.44 -19.04 -0.56
C LEU A 222 -3.31 -19.17 0.47
N ARG A 223 -2.28 -18.33 0.37
CA ARG A 223 -1.24 -18.22 1.41
C ARG A 223 -1.84 -17.46 2.58
N LEU A 224 -1.98 -18.11 3.75
CA LEU A 224 -2.51 -17.47 4.95
C LEU A 224 -1.81 -16.13 5.27
N PRO A 225 -0.46 -16.01 5.21
CA PRO A 225 0.21 -14.72 5.42
C PRO A 225 -0.23 -13.61 4.45
N LEU A 226 -0.48 -13.96 3.17
CA LEU A 226 -0.95 -13.01 2.16
C LEU A 226 -2.38 -12.54 2.45
N GLY A 227 -3.25 -13.44 2.91
CA GLY A 227 -4.60 -13.09 3.33
C GLY A 227 -4.62 -12.15 4.55
N LEU A 228 -3.72 -12.37 5.51
CA LEU A 228 -3.57 -11.48 6.67
C LEU A 228 -3.05 -10.09 6.26
N ALA A 229 -2.06 -10.04 5.36
CA ALA A 229 -1.56 -8.78 4.80
C ALA A 229 -2.63 -8.03 4.00
N LEU A 230 -3.48 -8.74 3.24
CA LEU A 230 -4.62 -8.16 2.53
C LEU A 230 -5.61 -7.50 3.50
N LEU A 231 -5.99 -8.21 4.57
CA LEU A 231 -6.93 -7.68 5.57
C LEU A 231 -6.36 -6.45 6.29
N ALA A 232 -5.07 -6.48 6.64
CA ALA A 232 -4.38 -5.34 7.23
C ALA A 232 -4.35 -4.14 6.27
N LEU A 233 -3.99 -4.35 5.00
CA LEU A 233 -3.97 -3.29 3.98
C LEU A 233 -5.37 -2.73 3.71
N LEU A 234 -6.41 -3.57 3.69
CA LEU A 234 -7.80 -3.11 3.56
C LEU A 234 -8.19 -2.21 4.74
N ALA A 235 -7.88 -2.61 5.97
CA ALA A 235 -8.17 -1.80 7.16
C ALA A 235 -7.43 -0.45 7.13
N VAL A 236 -6.14 -0.45 6.77
CA VAL A 236 -5.34 0.77 6.59
C VAL A 236 -5.88 1.64 5.46
N ALA A 237 -6.25 1.05 4.32
CA ALA A 237 -6.80 1.77 3.18
C ALA A 237 -8.15 2.45 3.52
N LEU A 238 -9.03 1.77 4.26
CA LEU A 238 -10.29 2.33 4.72
C LEU A 238 -10.05 3.52 5.68
N ALA A 239 -9.16 3.35 6.65
CA ALA A 239 -8.81 4.41 7.60
C ALA A 239 -8.14 5.61 6.91
N GLY A 240 -7.18 5.36 6.02
CA GLY A 240 -6.45 6.38 5.29
C GLY A 240 -7.31 7.19 4.30
N ASN A 241 -8.43 6.64 3.84
CA ASN A 241 -9.38 7.34 2.98
C ASN A 241 -10.54 7.99 3.73
N GLY A 242 -10.61 7.89 5.07
CA GLY A 242 -11.74 8.42 5.85
C GLY A 242 -13.06 7.76 5.49
N ARG A 243 -13.04 6.45 5.23
CA ARG A 243 -14.19 5.66 4.77
C ARG A 243 -14.81 4.90 5.94
N LEU A 244 -16.07 4.48 5.77
CA LEU A 244 -16.72 3.62 6.78
C LEU A 244 -15.89 2.34 6.93
N PRO A 245 -15.74 1.80 8.15
CA PRO A 245 -16.38 2.23 9.41
C PRO A 245 -15.66 3.35 10.18
N VAL A 246 -14.50 3.83 9.71
CA VAL A 246 -13.60 4.75 10.44
C VAL A 246 -14.10 6.20 10.44
N ASP A 247 -14.43 6.74 9.26
CA ASP A 247 -15.08 8.05 9.14
C ASP A 247 -16.13 8.03 8.02
N SER A 248 -16.94 9.07 7.92
CA SER A 248 -17.97 9.21 6.89
C SER A 248 -17.74 10.49 6.08
N PRO A 249 -17.47 10.39 4.77
CA PRO A 249 -17.22 11.55 3.92
C PRO A 249 -18.50 12.35 3.59
N GLY A 250 -19.66 11.98 4.14
CA GLY A 250 -20.95 12.63 3.87
C GLY A 250 -21.59 13.28 5.09
N THR A 251 -20.95 13.25 6.26
CA THR A 251 -21.55 13.72 7.51
C THR A 251 -20.78 14.93 8.02
N THR A 252 -21.27 16.14 7.72
CA THR A 252 -20.61 17.42 8.06
C THR A 252 -20.98 17.98 9.44
N LEU A 253 -21.71 17.22 10.27
CA LEU A 253 -22.39 17.75 11.46
C LEU A 253 -22.07 17.01 12.77
N GLU A 254 -20.87 16.43 12.91
CA GLU A 254 -20.51 15.77 14.17
C GLU A 254 -19.18 16.24 14.77
N PRO A 255 -19.09 16.41 16.10
CA PRO A 255 -17.81 16.66 16.81
C PRO A 255 -16.82 15.49 16.70
N ALA A 256 -17.22 14.40 16.03
CA ALA A 256 -16.44 13.21 15.76
C ALA A 256 -15.80 13.20 14.35
N MET A 257 -15.98 14.24 13.54
CA MET A 257 -15.34 14.37 12.22
C MET A 257 -13.82 14.40 12.36
N VAL A 258 -13.10 13.72 11.46
CA VAL A 258 -11.64 13.68 11.48
C VAL A 258 -11.10 14.42 10.28
N GLN A 259 -11.26 13.87 9.07
CA GLN A 259 -10.68 14.47 7.86
C GLN A 259 -11.44 15.73 7.42
N GLU A 260 -12.77 15.71 7.48
CA GLU A 260 -13.59 16.85 7.07
C GLU A 260 -13.41 18.06 8.01
N ALA A 261 -13.16 17.81 9.30
CA ALA A 261 -12.90 18.86 10.28
C ALA A 261 -11.65 19.70 9.95
N MET A 262 -10.65 19.09 9.31
CA MET A 262 -9.40 19.74 8.90
C MET A 262 -9.57 20.58 7.63
N LEU A 263 -10.68 20.40 6.91
CA LEU A 263 -10.97 21.07 5.62
C LEU A 263 -12.00 22.19 5.75
N LEU A 264 -12.58 22.42 6.92
CA LEU A 264 -13.67 23.39 7.12
C LEU A 264 -13.31 24.83 6.69
N GLU A 265 -12.05 25.20 6.88
CA GLU A 265 -11.52 26.53 6.56
C GLU A 265 -11.00 26.63 5.11
N ALA A 266 -10.94 25.49 4.39
CA ALA A 266 -10.51 25.46 3.00
C ALA A 266 -11.63 25.92 2.07
N SER A 267 -11.32 26.86 1.18
CA SER A 267 -12.30 27.43 0.26
C SER A 267 -11.77 27.59 -1.17
N GLY A 268 -12.71 27.72 -2.12
CA GLY A 268 -12.43 27.93 -3.54
C GLY A 268 -11.43 26.95 -4.12
N ARG A 269 -10.34 27.45 -4.72
CA ARG A 269 -9.28 26.62 -5.32
C ARG A 269 -8.61 25.67 -4.33
N HIS A 270 -8.41 26.07 -3.06
CA HIS A 270 -7.70 25.22 -2.09
C HIS A 270 -8.53 23.98 -1.74
N LEU A 271 -9.85 24.15 -1.60
CA LEU A 271 -10.77 23.03 -1.43
C LEU A 271 -10.78 22.10 -2.66
N ALA A 272 -10.68 22.66 -3.88
CA ALA A 272 -10.58 21.85 -5.10
C ALA A 272 -9.32 20.95 -5.09
N LEU A 273 -8.19 21.46 -4.61
CA LEU A 273 -6.94 20.70 -4.50
C LEU A 273 -7.07 19.58 -3.47
N TRP A 274 -7.72 19.83 -2.33
CA TRP A 274 -7.97 18.80 -1.32
C TRP A 274 -8.92 17.70 -1.81
N GLU A 275 -9.99 18.07 -2.52
CA GLU A 275 -10.91 17.11 -3.13
C GLU A 275 -10.21 16.26 -4.21
N MET A 276 -9.37 16.87 -5.04
CA MET A 276 -8.56 16.15 -6.02
C MET A 276 -7.54 15.23 -5.33
N GLN A 277 -6.87 15.71 -4.28
CA GLN A 277 -5.93 14.93 -3.49
C GLN A 277 -6.62 13.70 -2.87
N ALA A 278 -7.80 13.88 -2.28
CA ALA A 278 -8.58 12.77 -1.71
C ALA A 278 -9.04 11.78 -2.79
N ALA A 279 -9.44 12.26 -3.96
CA ALA A 279 -9.80 11.41 -5.10
C ALA A 279 -8.61 10.60 -5.61
N LEU A 280 -7.43 11.23 -5.76
CA LEU A 280 -6.19 10.56 -6.15
C LEU A 280 -5.75 9.52 -5.12
N ARG A 281 -5.86 9.84 -3.82
CA ARG A 281 -5.54 8.89 -2.74
C ARG A 281 -6.45 7.66 -2.80
N LEU A 282 -7.75 7.83 -3.06
CA LEU A 282 -8.66 6.70 -3.24
C LEU A 282 -8.25 5.85 -4.46
N ALA A 283 -8.00 6.50 -5.60
CA ALA A 283 -7.58 5.82 -6.82
C ALA A 283 -6.26 5.07 -6.64
N LEU A 284 -5.30 5.66 -5.90
CA LEU A 284 -4.03 5.05 -5.53
C LEU A 284 -4.26 3.78 -4.73
N TRP A 285 -5.03 3.84 -3.63
CA TRP A 285 -5.29 2.66 -2.80
C TRP A 285 -5.99 1.54 -3.58
N LEU A 286 -7.00 1.87 -4.39
CA LEU A 286 -7.68 0.86 -5.22
C LEU A 286 -6.74 0.26 -6.27
N SER A 287 -5.90 1.08 -6.91
CA SER A 287 -4.91 0.62 -7.88
C SER A 287 -3.83 -0.24 -7.22
N LEU A 288 -3.40 0.12 -6.01
CA LEU A 288 -2.42 -0.63 -5.24
C LEU A 288 -2.95 -2.02 -4.87
N LEU A 289 -4.18 -2.10 -4.37
CA LEU A 289 -4.83 -3.39 -4.08
C LEU A 289 -5.01 -4.21 -5.36
N ALA A 290 -5.41 -3.59 -6.47
CA ALA A 290 -5.54 -4.26 -7.76
C ALA A 290 -4.20 -4.77 -8.31
N ALA A 291 -3.11 -4.01 -8.14
CA ALA A 291 -1.79 -4.38 -8.64
C ALA A 291 -1.19 -5.55 -7.85
N VAL A 292 -1.33 -5.52 -6.51
CA VAL A 292 -0.74 -6.54 -5.63
C VAL A 292 -1.57 -7.82 -5.59
N PHE A 293 -2.89 -7.71 -5.39
CA PHE A 293 -3.73 -8.89 -5.11
C PHE A 293 -4.50 -9.42 -6.32
N LEU A 294 -4.53 -8.67 -7.42
CA LEU A 294 -5.13 -9.11 -8.69
C LEU A 294 -4.13 -8.95 -9.85
N PRO A 295 -2.98 -9.65 -9.84
CA PRO A 295 -1.87 -9.40 -10.78
C PRO A 295 -2.08 -9.93 -12.22
N PHE A 296 -3.30 -9.94 -12.74
CA PHE A 296 -3.62 -10.41 -14.11
C PHE A 296 -3.94 -9.26 -15.07
N GLY A 297 -3.69 -9.42 -16.38
CA GLY A 297 -4.14 -8.46 -17.39
C GLY A 297 -3.40 -7.12 -17.42
N THR A 298 -2.15 -7.07 -16.97
CA THR A 298 -1.28 -5.89 -17.13
C THR A 298 -0.39 -6.07 -18.35
N ALA A 299 -0.51 -5.15 -19.30
CA ALA A 299 0.27 -5.18 -20.54
C ALA A 299 1.71 -4.74 -20.28
N PRO A 300 2.73 -5.42 -20.83
CA PRO A 300 4.09 -4.88 -20.80
C PRO A 300 4.16 -3.62 -21.68
N ALA A 301 5.07 -2.69 -21.35
CA ALA A 301 5.15 -1.37 -22.00
C ALA A 301 5.36 -1.44 -23.52
N ASP A 302 5.95 -2.51 -24.02
CA ASP A 302 6.26 -2.80 -25.43
C ASP A 302 5.12 -3.52 -26.20
N ALA A 303 4.01 -3.87 -25.54
CA ALA A 303 2.90 -4.63 -26.14
C ALA A 303 2.13 -3.90 -27.27
N GLY A 304 2.45 -2.63 -27.52
CA GLY A 304 1.78 -1.78 -28.52
C GLY A 304 0.36 -1.36 -28.13
N PRO A 305 -0.33 -0.61 -29.02
CA PRO A 305 -1.61 0.04 -28.70
C PRO A 305 -2.74 -0.94 -28.33
N LEU A 306 -2.82 -2.09 -29.00
CA LEU A 306 -3.83 -3.12 -28.70
C LEU A 306 -3.61 -3.75 -27.32
N GLY A 307 -2.35 -3.99 -26.94
CA GLY A 307 -2.00 -4.46 -25.60
C GLY A 307 -2.39 -3.45 -24.53
N TRP A 308 -2.14 -2.16 -24.77
CA TRP A 308 -2.52 -1.10 -23.84
C TRP A 308 -4.04 -0.97 -23.67
N LEU A 309 -4.82 -1.16 -24.73
CA LEU A 309 -6.29 -1.16 -24.65
C LEU A 309 -6.82 -2.31 -23.79
N LEU A 310 -6.28 -3.52 -23.96
CA LEU A 310 -6.63 -4.67 -23.12
C LEU A 310 -6.23 -4.45 -21.65
N GLY A 311 -5.03 -3.91 -21.42
CA GLY A 311 -4.57 -3.53 -20.08
C GLY A 311 -5.45 -2.48 -19.43
N LEU A 312 -5.91 -1.48 -20.21
CA LEU A 312 -6.80 -0.43 -19.74
C LEU A 312 -8.19 -0.99 -19.39
N ALA A 313 -8.74 -1.88 -20.22
CA ALA A 313 -10.00 -2.55 -19.95
C ALA A 313 -9.93 -3.42 -18.69
N ALA A 314 -8.84 -4.19 -18.52
CA ALA A 314 -8.61 -5.00 -17.34
C ALA A 314 -8.47 -4.12 -16.08
N TRP A 315 -7.69 -3.04 -16.15
CA TRP A 315 -7.52 -2.10 -15.03
C TRP A 315 -8.85 -1.42 -14.66
N GLY A 316 -9.60 -0.95 -15.66
CA GLY A 316 -10.93 -0.36 -15.45
C GLY A 316 -11.92 -1.33 -14.81
N LEU A 317 -11.93 -2.60 -15.24
CA LEU A 317 -12.78 -3.64 -14.66
C LEU A 317 -12.41 -3.89 -13.19
N LYS A 318 -11.11 -4.05 -12.88
CA LYS A 318 -10.66 -4.24 -11.48
C LYS A 318 -11.05 -3.08 -10.59
N LEU A 319 -10.82 -1.85 -11.04
CA LEU A 319 -11.19 -0.66 -10.28
C LEU A 319 -12.71 -0.54 -10.11
N GLY A 320 -13.50 -0.91 -11.12
CA GLY A 320 -14.96 -0.98 -11.03
C GLY A 320 -15.44 -2.02 -10.01
N LEU A 321 -14.84 -3.21 -10.00
CA LEU A 321 -15.16 -4.27 -9.03
C LEU A 321 -14.77 -3.87 -7.60
N LEU A 322 -13.59 -3.29 -7.40
CA LEU A 322 -13.16 -2.80 -6.09
C LEU A 322 -14.00 -1.60 -5.63
N ALA A 323 -14.41 -0.71 -6.53
CA ALA A 323 -15.34 0.38 -6.21
C ALA A 323 -16.73 -0.16 -5.80
N LEU A 324 -17.23 -1.21 -6.46
CA LEU A 324 -18.45 -1.90 -6.07
C LEU A 324 -18.32 -2.57 -4.71
N ALA A 325 -17.21 -3.28 -4.46
CA ALA A 325 -16.94 -3.92 -3.18
C ALA A 325 -16.88 -2.87 -2.05
N LEU A 326 -16.19 -1.75 -2.28
CA LEU A 326 -16.15 -0.63 -1.33
C LEU A 326 -17.54 -0.03 -1.10
N ALA A 327 -18.33 0.19 -2.16
CA ALA A 327 -19.69 0.73 -2.04
C ALA A 327 -20.63 -0.22 -1.29
N ALA A 328 -20.53 -1.53 -1.53
CA ALA A 328 -21.29 -2.55 -0.82
C ALA A 328 -20.88 -2.63 0.65
N PHE A 329 -19.58 -2.58 0.93
CA PHE A 329 -19.06 -2.52 2.28
C PHE A 329 -19.54 -1.26 3.02
N GLU A 330 -19.47 -0.09 2.40
CA GLU A 330 -20.00 1.14 2.99
C GLU A 330 -21.52 1.17 3.17
N ALA A 331 -22.26 0.38 2.38
CA ALA A 331 -23.72 0.27 2.52
C ALA A 331 -24.10 -0.68 3.67
N ALA A 332 -23.27 -1.69 3.94
CA ALA A 332 -23.50 -2.67 5.02
C ALA A 332 -22.86 -2.25 6.36
N ALA A 333 -21.80 -1.45 6.34
CA ALA A 333 -21.07 -1.04 7.53
C ALA A 333 -21.72 0.16 8.23
N ALA A 334 -21.72 0.13 9.56
CA ALA A 334 -22.06 1.27 10.39
C ALA A 334 -20.80 2.04 10.79
N ARG A 335 -20.96 3.35 11.07
CA ARG A 335 -19.88 4.19 11.59
C ARG A 335 -19.51 3.74 13.00
N MET A 336 -18.21 3.51 13.23
CA MET A 336 -17.70 3.22 14.57
C MET A 336 -17.56 4.49 15.40
N ARG A 337 -17.62 4.33 16.72
CA ARG A 337 -17.23 5.40 17.65
C ARG A 337 -15.73 5.66 17.47
N VAL A 338 -15.32 6.92 17.50
CA VAL A 338 -13.91 7.37 17.35
C VAL A 338 -12.97 6.61 18.29
N LEU A 339 -13.43 6.29 19.51
CA LEU A 339 -12.66 5.53 20.50
C LEU A 339 -12.34 4.08 20.11
N ARG A 340 -13.09 3.48 19.17
CA ARG A 340 -12.84 2.12 18.65
C ARG A 340 -11.93 2.10 17.41
N VAL A 341 -11.65 3.25 16.82
CA VAL A 341 -10.76 3.31 15.65
C VAL A 341 -9.34 2.85 15.98
N PRO A 342 -8.74 3.21 17.14
CA PRO A 342 -7.45 2.65 17.55
C PRO A 342 -7.48 1.13 17.71
N GLU A 343 -8.55 0.54 18.25
CA GLU A 343 -8.70 -0.92 18.35
C GLU A 343 -8.75 -1.58 16.98
N PHE A 344 -9.49 -1.00 16.04
CA PHE A 344 -9.57 -1.48 14.65
C PHE A 344 -8.20 -1.44 13.94
N LEU A 345 -7.45 -0.35 14.10
CA LEU A 345 -6.10 -0.22 13.54
C LEU A 345 -5.08 -1.08 14.28
N GLY A 346 -5.24 -1.27 15.59
CA GLY A 346 -4.47 -2.23 16.38
C GLY A 346 -4.67 -3.66 15.89
N ALA A 347 -5.91 -4.05 15.55
CA ALA A 347 -6.18 -5.34 14.93
C ALA A 347 -5.49 -5.46 13.56
N ALA A 348 -5.50 -4.41 12.73
CA ALA A 348 -4.77 -4.40 11.46
C ALA A 348 -3.26 -4.59 11.65
N LEU A 349 -2.68 -3.91 12.66
CA LEU A 349 -1.27 -4.07 13.03
C LEU A 349 -0.95 -5.51 13.46
N LEU A 350 -1.81 -6.10 14.30
CA LEU A 350 -1.64 -7.48 14.76
C LEU A 350 -1.79 -8.51 13.63
N LEU A 351 -2.73 -8.30 12.70
CA LEU A 351 -2.88 -9.14 11.51
C LEU A 351 -1.63 -9.10 10.63
N ALA A 352 -1.09 -7.90 10.38
CA ALA A 352 0.14 -7.73 9.61
C ALA A 352 1.33 -8.39 10.31
N LEU A 353 1.48 -8.18 11.62
CA LEU A 353 2.52 -8.81 12.43
C LEU A 353 2.42 -10.34 12.39
N LEU A 354 1.23 -10.89 12.56
CA LEU A 354 0.99 -12.33 12.47
C LEU A 354 1.34 -12.86 11.07
N GLY A 355 1.03 -12.11 10.02
CA GLY A 355 1.44 -12.43 8.65
C GLY A 355 2.96 -12.53 8.51
N VAL A 356 3.71 -11.57 9.07
CA VAL A 356 5.18 -11.58 9.07
C VAL A 356 5.71 -12.80 9.82
N VAL A 357 5.22 -13.06 11.03
CA VAL A 357 5.69 -14.18 11.86
C VAL A 357 5.41 -15.52 11.19
N LEU A 358 4.20 -15.74 10.67
CA LEU A 358 3.85 -16.99 9.99
C LEU A 358 4.68 -17.22 8.74
N LEU A 359 4.94 -16.17 7.96
CA LEU A 359 5.78 -16.27 6.78
C LEU A 359 7.24 -16.54 7.13
N PHE A 360 7.75 -15.89 8.17
CA PHE A 360 9.10 -16.14 8.66
C PHE A 360 9.27 -17.59 9.13
N LEU A 361 8.31 -18.11 9.90
CA LEU A 361 8.31 -19.50 10.35
C LEU A 361 8.19 -20.49 9.19
N SER A 362 7.34 -20.22 8.19
CA SER A 362 7.21 -21.12 7.04
C SER A 362 8.48 -21.18 6.19
N ASN A 363 9.20 -20.07 6.09
CA ASN A 363 10.45 -20.00 5.33
C ASN A 363 11.66 -20.50 6.13
N GLY A 364 11.66 -20.37 7.46
CA GLY A 364 12.76 -20.82 8.32
C GLY A 364 12.75 -22.32 8.66
N LEU A 365 11.63 -23.01 8.38
CA LEU A 365 11.50 -24.47 8.52
C LEU A 365 11.77 -25.24 7.20
N ALA A 366 12.09 -24.54 6.11
CA ALA A 366 12.43 -25.09 4.80
C ALA A 366 13.94 -24.97 4.53
#